data_AF-A0A4Q3A1U1-F1
#
_entry.id   AF-A0A4Q3A1U1-F1
#
_cell.length_a   1.000
_cell.length_b   1.000
_cell.length_c   1.000
_cell.angle_alpha   90.00
_cell.angle_beta   90.00
_cell.angle_gamma   90.00
#
_symmetry.space_group_name_H-M   'P 1'
#
loop_
_entity.id
_entity.type
_entity.pdbx_description
1 polymer ?
#
loop_
_entity_poly.entity_id
_entity_poly.type
_entity_poly.pdbx_seq_one_letter_code
_entity_poly.pdbx_strand_id
1 'polypeptide(L)'
;MDSIASLWRGASYQDHLLQSYRGFYLTVASISLGIGVGLVVAVHSFAGSYSAYWMYAALCFFSVWGVFFSIVMKRLIAARARDVDYYHNRILQFEKDLPEAAQVLTGFKVYQKFSRNNDTRVEMTDAIRAQLIEKGKGHTRKLLDSQVPMMYHALWCCLHLVALGGLLHTS
;
A
#
# COMPACT_ATOMS: atom_id res chain seq x y z
N MET A 1 -21.07 -27.30 -1.17
CA MET A 1 -21.21 -26.16 -2.11
C MET A 1 -21.01 -24.90 -1.30
N ASP A 2 -19.84 -24.27 -1.39
CA ASP A 2 -19.65 -22.95 -0.78
C ASP A 2 -20.60 -21.99 -1.49
N SER A 3 -21.57 -21.44 -0.75
CA SER A 3 -22.51 -20.49 -1.32
C SER A 3 -21.76 -19.30 -1.93
N ILE A 4 -22.22 -18.77 -3.06
CA ILE A 4 -21.64 -17.53 -3.63
C ILE A 4 -21.61 -16.40 -2.59
N ALA A 5 -22.57 -16.40 -1.65
CA ALA A 5 -22.62 -15.49 -0.51
C ALA A 5 -21.41 -15.64 0.43
N SER A 6 -20.94 -16.86 0.71
CA SER A 6 -19.71 -17.08 1.49
C SER A 6 -18.46 -16.57 0.77
N LEU A 7 -18.39 -16.71 -0.56
CA LEU A 7 -17.27 -16.16 -1.34
C LEU A 7 -17.27 -14.62 -1.33
N TRP A 8 -18.43 -13.99 -1.48
CA TRP A 8 -18.59 -12.54 -1.38
C TRP A 8 -18.23 -11.99 0.00
N ARG A 9 -18.69 -12.65 1.08
CA ARG A 9 -18.30 -12.28 2.45
C ARG A 9 -16.79 -12.40 2.66
N GLY A 10 -16.18 -13.48 2.16
CA GLY A 10 -14.74 -13.68 2.21
C GLY A 10 -13.97 -12.58 1.47
N ALA A 11 -14.39 -12.26 0.24
CA ALA A 11 -13.81 -11.19 -0.56
C ALA A 11 -13.90 -9.83 0.16
N SER A 12 -15.09 -9.48 0.66
CA SER A 12 -15.33 -8.22 1.37
C SER A 12 -14.50 -8.11 2.65
N TYR A 13 -14.41 -9.19 3.43
CA TYR A 13 -13.62 -9.23 4.65
C TYR A 13 -12.13 -9.04 4.36
N GLN A 14 -11.57 -9.76 3.37
CA GLN A 14 -10.17 -9.62 3.00
C GLN A 14 -9.85 -8.23 2.41
N ASP A 15 -10.76 -7.65 1.64
CA ASP A 15 -10.57 -6.30 1.11
C ASP A 15 -10.59 -5.24 2.23
N HIS A 16 -11.52 -5.35 3.18
CA HIS A 16 -11.55 -4.49 4.36
C HIS A 16 -10.25 -4.60 5.17
N LEU A 17 -9.76 -5.83 5.41
CA LEU A 17 -8.47 -6.03 6.07
C LEU A 17 -7.32 -5.37 5.29
N LEU A 18 -7.25 -5.57 3.97
CA LEU A 18 -6.23 -4.96 3.12
C LEU A 18 -6.25 -3.43 3.22
N GLN A 19 -7.43 -2.82 3.14
CA GLN A 19 -7.59 -1.38 3.28
C GLN A 19 -7.21 -0.89 4.69
N SER A 20 -7.61 -1.61 5.73
CA SER A 20 -7.26 -1.30 7.12
C SER A 20 -5.74 -1.33 7.34
N TYR A 21 -5.04 -2.35 6.83
CA TYR A 21 -3.58 -2.41 6.93
C TYR A 21 -2.86 -1.30 6.17
N ARG A 22 -3.37 -0.91 4.98
CA ARG A 22 -2.85 0.26 4.25
C ARG A 22 -3.04 1.55 5.03
N GLY A 23 -4.23 1.76 5.58
CA GLY A 23 -4.53 2.92 6.43
C GLY A 23 -3.62 2.96 7.66
N PHE A 24 -3.51 1.84 8.37
CA PHE A 24 -2.62 1.71 9.53
C PHE A 24 -1.15 2.01 9.18
N TYR A 25 -0.64 1.47 8.07
CA TYR A 25 0.71 1.77 7.60
C TYR A 25 0.91 3.27 7.38
N LEU A 26 -0.03 3.94 6.69
CA LEU A 26 0.04 5.37 6.42
C LEU A 26 -0.02 6.21 7.70
N THR A 27 -0.85 5.84 8.67
CA THR A 27 -0.95 6.53 9.96
C THR A 27 0.36 6.42 10.74
N VAL A 28 0.91 5.21 10.90
CA VAL A 28 2.17 5.00 11.63
C VAL A 28 3.33 5.68 10.90
N ALA A 29 3.38 5.61 9.57
CA ALA A 29 4.37 6.31 8.77
C ALA A 29 4.31 7.83 9.02
N SER A 30 3.13 8.43 8.99
CA SER A 30 2.93 9.86 9.25
C SER A 30 3.38 10.27 10.65
N ILE A 31 3.00 9.50 11.67
CA ILE A 31 3.41 9.76 13.06
C ILE A 31 4.94 9.67 13.18
N SER A 32 5.55 8.63 12.61
CA SER A 32 7.01 8.44 12.67
C SER A 32 7.78 9.57 11.98
N LEU A 33 7.26 10.10 10.87
CA LEU A 33 7.84 11.26 10.20
C LEU A 33 7.69 12.53 11.04
N GLY A 34 6.55 12.73 11.70
CA GLY A 34 6.35 13.84 12.63
C GLY A 34 7.34 13.81 13.80
N ILE A 35 7.59 12.63 14.37
CA ILE A 35 8.65 12.44 15.38
C ILE A 35 10.03 12.77 14.78
N GLY A 36 10.30 12.28 13.57
CA GLY A 36 11.55 12.57 12.86
C GLY A 36 11.80 14.07 12.67
N VAL A 37 10.80 14.82 12.22
CA VAL A 37 10.88 16.29 12.10
C VAL A 37 11.17 16.95 13.45
N GLY A 38 10.48 16.53 14.52
CA GLY A 38 10.73 17.05 15.87
C GLY A 38 12.16 16.79 16.35
N LEU A 39 12.71 15.61 16.07
CA LEU A 39 14.09 15.26 16.39
C LEU A 39 15.10 16.09 15.59
N VAL A 40 14.85 16.35 14.30
CA VAL A 40 15.69 17.25 13.50
C VAL A 40 15.73 18.65 14.12
N VAL A 41 14.58 19.20 14.48
CA VAL A 41 14.50 20.52 15.16
C VAL A 41 15.28 20.50 16.48
N ALA A 42 15.17 19.42 17.26
CA ALA A 42 15.93 19.26 18.50
C ALA A 42 17.45 19.21 18.26
N VAL A 43 17.92 18.47 17.24
CA VAL A 43 19.35 18.43 16.87
C VAL A 43 19.89 19.84 16.62
N HIS A 44 19.16 20.65 15.85
CA HIS A 44 19.55 22.04 15.58
C HIS A 44 19.43 22.95 16.81
N SER A 45 18.44 22.74 17.66
CA SER A 45 18.24 23.57 18.87
C SER A 45 19.31 23.35 19.94
N PHE A 46 19.85 22.14 20.02
CA PHE A 46 20.89 21.75 20.97
C PHE A 46 22.29 21.69 20.36
N ALA A 47 22.48 22.32 19.19
CA ALA A 47 23.72 22.24 18.44
C ALA A 47 24.91 22.74 19.28
N GLY A 48 26.05 22.05 19.20
CA GLY A 48 27.24 22.28 20.04
C GLY A 48 27.20 21.61 21.43
N SER A 49 26.11 20.95 21.81
CA SER A 49 26.02 20.18 23.07
C SER A 49 26.03 18.67 22.82
N TYR A 50 26.43 17.89 23.83
CA TYR A 50 26.35 16.42 23.77
C TYR A 50 24.92 15.90 23.52
N SER A 51 23.90 16.68 23.90
CA SER A 51 22.50 16.35 23.68
C SER A 51 22.13 16.23 22.20
N ALA A 52 22.78 16.99 21.30
CA ALA A 52 22.51 16.90 19.86
C ALA A 52 22.86 15.52 19.28
N TYR A 53 23.94 14.90 19.75
CA TYR A 53 24.31 13.54 19.34
C TYR A 53 23.30 12.50 19.79
N TRP A 54 22.73 12.64 21.00
CA TRP A 54 21.67 11.76 21.48
C TRP A 54 20.37 11.93 20.69
N MET A 55 20.00 13.17 20.33
CA MET A 55 18.84 13.42 19.46
C MET A 55 19.04 12.82 18.06
N TYR A 56 20.27 12.90 17.52
CA TYR A 56 20.60 12.27 16.25
C TYR A 56 20.60 10.74 16.34
N ALA A 57 21.12 10.15 17.43
CA ALA A 57 21.05 8.72 17.66
C ALA A 57 19.59 8.22 17.74
N ALA A 58 18.71 8.98 18.40
CA ALA A 58 17.28 8.71 18.40
C ALA A 58 16.67 8.80 16.98
N LEU A 59 17.08 9.80 16.18
CA LEU A 59 16.66 9.92 14.77
C LEU A 59 17.07 8.68 13.94
N CYS A 60 18.30 8.20 14.12
CA CYS A 60 18.78 6.97 13.49
C CYS A 60 17.95 5.75 13.92
N PHE A 61 17.66 5.62 15.22
CA PHE A 61 16.83 4.54 15.73
C PHE A 61 15.43 4.53 15.09
N PHE A 62 14.73 5.67 15.09
CA PHE A 62 13.40 5.76 14.49
C PHE A 62 13.41 5.55 12.98
N SER A 63 14.47 5.98 12.30
CA SER A 63 14.65 5.73 10.88
C SER A 63 14.79 4.25 10.56
N VAL A 64 15.68 3.53 11.27
CA VAL A 64 15.87 2.08 11.11
C VAL A 64 14.59 1.32 11.44
N TRP A 65 13.93 1.68 12.54
CA TRP A 65 12.64 1.10 12.92
C TRP A 65 11.57 1.35 11.85
N GLY A 66 11.50 2.56 11.29
CA GLY A 66 10.58 2.91 10.22
C GLY A 66 10.79 2.09 8.94
N VAL A 67 12.05 1.87 8.55
CA VAL A 67 12.41 1.00 7.42
C VAL A 67 11.96 -0.44 7.68
N PHE A 68 12.28 -0.98 8.85
CA PHE A 68 11.87 -2.33 9.25
C PHE A 68 10.33 -2.47 9.22
N PHE A 69 9.62 -1.52 9.82
CA PHE A 69 8.16 -1.47 9.83
C PHE A 69 7.58 -1.44 8.40
N SER A 70 8.15 -0.62 7.51
CA SER A 70 7.73 -0.56 6.11
C SER A 70 7.88 -1.90 5.39
N ILE A 71 8.98 -2.63 5.61
CA ILE A 71 9.20 -3.96 5.03
C ILE A 71 8.14 -4.96 5.53
N VAL A 72 7.88 -4.98 6.83
CA VAL A 72 6.87 -5.87 7.43
C VAL A 72 5.48 -5.57 6.86
N MET A 73 5.09 -4.29 6.85
CA MET A 73 3.79 -3.87 6.33
C MET A 73 3.63 -4.18 4.85
N LYS A 74 4.67 -3.96 4.04
CA LYS A 74 4.66 -4.31 2.61
C LYS A 74 4.42 -5.80 2.38
N ARG A 75 5.06 -6.67 3.17
CA ARG A 75 4.86 -8.13 3.10
C ARG A 75 3.43 -8.51 3.48
N LEU A 76 2.89 -7.90 4.53
CA LEU A 76 1.55 -8.19 5.02
C LEU A 76 0.46 -7.71 4.03
N ILE A 77 0.59 -6.49 3.51
CA ILE A 77 -0.28 -5.94 2.45
C ILE A 77 -0.22 -6.85 1.22
N ALA A 78 0.97 -7.27 0.79
CA ALA A 78 1.12 -8.17 -0.36
C ALA A 78 0.45 -9.53 -0.14
N ALA A 79 0.55 -10.09 1.07
CA ALA A 79 -0.12 -11.35 1.42
C ALA A 79 -1.65 -11.20 1.37
N ARG A 80 -2.21 -10.19 2.03
CA ARG A 80 -3.66 -9.93 2.01
C ARG A 80 -4.18 -9.63 0.62
N ALA A 81 -3.40 -8.94 -0.18
CA ALA A 81 -3.79 -8.64 -1.54
C ALA A 81 -3.85 -9.92 -2.41
N ARG A 82 -3.02 -10.94 -2.13
CA ARG A 82 -3.16 -12.28 -2.76
C ARG A 82 -4.42 -13.01 -2.27
N ASP A 83 -4.76 -12.89 -0.98
CA ASP A 83 -5.99 -13.48 -0.44
C ASP A 83 -7.24 -12.90 -1.12
N VAL A 84 -7.29 -11.57 -1.29
CA VAL A 84 -8.35 -10.89 -2.06
C VAL A 84 -8.40 -11.39 -3.50
N ASP A 85 -7.24 -11.48 -4.16
CA ASP A 85 -7.15 -11.98 -5.54
C ASP A 85 -7.68 -13.43 -5.66
N TYR A 86 -7.42 -14.28 -4.66
CA TYR A 86 -7.98 -15.63 -4.60
C TYR A 86 -9.52 -15.64 -4.57
N TYR A 87 -10.13 -14.86 -3.67
CA TYR A 87 -11.60 -14.80 -3.58
C TYR A 87 -12.22 -14.23 -4.85
N HIS A 88 -11.65 -13.16 -5.42
CA HIS A 88 -12.10 -12.61 -6.69
C HIS A 88 -12.02 -13.64 -7.83
N ASN A 89 -10.98 -14.46 -7.87
CA ASN A 89 -10.84 -15.50 -8.88
C ASN A 89 -11.91 -16.59 -8.73
N ARG A 90 -12.23 -16.99 -7.49
CA ARG A 90 -13.31 -17.94 -7.22
C ARG A 90 -14.68 -17.40 -7.62
N ILE A 91 -14.96 -16.13 -7.33
CA ILE A 91 -16.22 -15.48 -7.73
C ILE A 91 -16.32 -15.40 -9.26
N LEU A 92 -15.25 -14.99 -9.95
CA LEU A 92 -15.23 -14.93 -11.41
C LEU A 92 -15.41 -16.29 -12.08
N GLN A 93 -14.87 -17.36 -11.49
CA GLN A 93 -15.08 -18.73 -11.95
C GLN A 93 -16.55 -19.14 -11.77
N PHE A 94 -17.15 -18.85 -10.62
CA PHE A 94 -18.55 -19.14 -10.36
C PHE A 94 -19.49 -18.35 -11.30
N GLU A 95 -19.18 -17.08 -11.56
CA GLU A 95 -19.99 -16.25 -12.47
C GLU A 95 -19.94 -16.72 -13.92
N LYS A 96 -18.96 -17.56 -14.34
CA LYS A 96 -18.91 -18.06 -15.72
C LYS A 96 -20.17 -18.83 -16.12
N ASP A 97 -20.73 -19.57 -15.18
CA ASP A 97 -21.86 -20.46 -15.42
C ASP A 97 -23.22 -19.74 -15.25
N LEU A 98 -23.19 -18.45 -14.90
CA LEU A 98 -24.40 -17.64 -14.71
C LEU A 98 -24.75 -16.84 -15.99
N PRO A 99 -26.03 -16.49 -16.19
CA PRO A 99 -26.44 -15.54 -17.24
C PRO A 99 -25.70 -14.20 -17.10
N GLU A 100 -25.41 -13.51 -18.20
CA GLU A 100 -24.64 -12.24 -18.20
C GLU A 100 -25.19 -11.20 -17.20
N ALA A 101 -26.51 -11.09 -17.08
CA ALA A 101 -27.17 -10.16 -16.15
C ALA A 101 -26.83 -10.43 -14.66
N ALA A 102 -26.38 -11.63 -14.33
CA ALA A 102 -25.97 -12.04 -12.98
C ALA A 102 -24.45 -12.03 -12.77
N GLN A 103 -23.64 -11.73 -13.79
CA GLN A 103 -22.17 -11.68 -13.72
C GLN A 103 -21.65 -10.32 -13.22
N VAL A 104 -22.10 -9.91 -12.02
CA VAL A 104 -21.89 -8.56 -11.49
C VAL A 104 -20.41 -8.22 -11.30
N LEU A 105 -19.59 -9.11 -10.74
CA LEU A 105 -18.16 -8.85 -10.54
C LEU A 105 -17.41 -8.81 -11.87
N THR A 106 -17.77 -9.69 -12.81
CA THR A 106 -17.19 -9.73 -14.16
C THR A 106 -17.48 -8.42 -14.89
N GLY A 107 -18.74 -8.00 -14.93
CA GLY A 107 -19.15 -6.73 -15.54
C GLY A 107 -18.45 -5.53 -14.91
N PHE A 108 -18.34 -5.50 -13.58
CA PHE A 108 -17.59 -4.46 -12.87
C PHE A 108 -16.10 -4.43 -13.25
N LYS A 109 -15.43 -5.58 -13.33
CA LYS A 109 -14.01 -5.64 -13.73
C LYS A 109 -13.79 -5.26 -15.20
N VAL A 110 -14.72 -5.62 -16.08
CA VAL A 110 -14.72 -5.18 -17.49
C VAL A 110 -14.85 -3.67 -17.56
N TYR A 111 -15.82 -3.08 -16.84
CA TYR A 111 -15.98 -1.64 -16.73
C TYR A 111 -14.70 -0.96 -16.24
N GLN A 112 -14.10 -1.43 -15.14
CA GLN A 112 -12.86 -0.84 -14.61
C GLN A 112 -11.69 -0.87 -15.61
N LYS A 113 -11.61 -1.91 -16.43
CA LYS A 113 -10.49 -2.13 -17.34
C LYS A 113 -10.68 -1.45 -18.70
N PHE A 114 -11.89 -1.47 -19.25
CA PHE A 114 -12.19 -1.04 -20.63
C PHE A 114 -12.96 0.28 -20.71
N SER A 115 -13.71 0.67 -19.68
CA SER A 115 -14.37 2.00 -19.65
C SER A 115 -13.36 3.15 -19.64
N ARG A 116 -12.09 2.88 -19.31
CA ARG A 116 -11.00 3.86 -19.42
C ARG A 116 -10.57 4.16 -20.86
N ASN A 117 -10.93 3.29 -21.81
CA ASN A 117 -10.59 3.39 -23.23
C ASN A 117 -11.80 3.64 -24.16
N ASN A 118 -12.98 3.95 -23.61
CA ASN A 118 -14.24 4.15 -24.37
C ASN A 118 -14.71 2.94 -25.20
N ASP A 119 -14.18 1.74 -24.95
CA ASP A 119 -14.55 0.54 -25.69
C ASP A 119 -15.57 -0.27 -24.89
N THR A 120 -16.86 0.02 -25.10
CA THR A 120 -17.99 -0.53 -24.33
C THR A 120 -18.54 -1.83 -24.91
N ARG A 121 -17.98 -2.34 -26.01
CA ARG A 121 -18.42 -3.57 -26.70
C ARG A 121 -17.29 -4.58 -26.78
N VAL A 122 -16.84 -5.04 -25.61
CA VAL A 122 -15.85 -6.12 -25.54
C VAL A 122 -16.60 -7.44 -25.41
N GLU A 123 -16.62 -8.24 -26.48
CA GLU A 123 -17.13 -9.61 -26.42
C GLU A 123 -16.35 -10.42 -25.39
N MET A 124 -17.07 -11.03 -24.45
CA MET A 124 -16.50 -11.60 -23.23
C MET A 124 -15.90 -13.00 -23.49
N THR A 125 -14.81 -13.04 -24.26
CA THR A 125 -14.06 -14.29 -24.55
C THR A 125 -13.31 -14.81 -23.32
N ASP A 126 -13.02 -16.12 -23.29
CA ASP A 126 -12.21 -16.73 -22.22
C ASP A 126 -10.82 -16.09 -22.09
N ALA A 127 -10.25 -15.61 -23.19
CA ALA A 127 -8.99 -14.87 -23.19
C ALA A 127 -9.12 -13.53 -22.45
N ILE A 128 -10.18 -12.77 -22.68
CA ILE A 128 -10.43 -11.50 -21.97
C ILE A 128 -10.69 -11.76 -20.48
N ARG A 129 -11.44 -12.82 -20.16
CA ARG A 129 -11.71 -13.24 -18.78
C ARG A 129 -10.43 -13.66 -18.05
N ALA A 130 -9.52 -14.37 -18.71
CA ALA A 130 -8.19 -14.66 -18.17
C ALA A 130 -7.38 -13.38 -17.91
N GLN A 131 -7.51 -12.36 -18.75
CA GLN A 131 -6.86 -11.08 -18.50
C GLN A 131 -7.51 -10.22 -17.40
N LEU A 132 -8.74 -10.50 -16.96
CA LEU A 132 -9.37 -9.88 -15.77
C LEU A 132 -8.81 -10.47 -14.47
N ILE A 133 -8.16 -11.64 -14.55
CA ILE A 133 -7.54 -12.37 -13.44
C ILE A 133 -6.11 -11.88 -13.20
N GLU A 134 -5.28 -11.71 -14.25
CA GLU A 134 -3.86 -11.39 -14.09
C GLU A 134 -3.50 -9.89 -14.15
N LYS A 135 -4.14 -9.12 -15.04
CA LYS A 135 -3.69 -7.74 -15.39
C LYS A 135 -4.51 -6.63 -14.72
N GLY A 136 -5.46 -6.97 -13.85
CA GLY A 136 -6.37 -6.04 -13.17
C GLY A 136 -5.79 -5.34 -11.92
N LYS A 137 -4.48 -5.34 -11.70
CA LYS A 137 -3.87 -4.57 -10.60
C LYS A 137 -3.99 -3.08 -10.94
N GLY A 138 -5.08 -2.45 -10.50
CA GLY A 138 -5.37 -1.05 -10.74
C GLY A 138 -4.17 -0.14 -10.44
N HIS A 139 -4.04 0.93 -11.21
CA HIS A 139 -2.92 1.88 -11.12
C HIS A 139 -2.70 2.36 -9.68
N THR A 140 -3.78 2.56 -8.92
CA THR A 140 -3.78 2.91 -7.50
C THR A 140 -3.08 1.89 -6.59
N ARG A 141 -3.22 0.58 -6.87
CA ARG A 141 -2.53 -0.50 -6.13
C ARG A 141 -1.03 -0.47 -6.38
N LYS A 142 -0.59 -0.20 -7.62
CA LYS A 142 0.84 -0.01 -7.92
C LYS A 142 1.39 1.22 -7.22
N LEU A 143 0.65 2.32 -7.22
CA LEU A 143 1.07 3.58 -6.62
C LEU A 143 1.23 3.45 -5.09
N LEU A 144 0.21 2.92 -4.41
CA LEU A 144 0.23 2.69 -2.96
C LEU A 144 1.28 1.65 -2.54
N ASP A 145 1.40 0.54 -3.28
CA ASP A 145 2.25 -0.57 -2.85
C ASP A 145 3.73 -0.39 -3.27
N SER A 146 4.05 0.50 -4.23
CA SER A 146 5.43 0.74 -4.70
C SER A 146 5.97 2.14 -4.43
N GLN A 147 5.19 3.20 -4.67
CA GLN A 147 5.70 4.58 -4.58
C GLN A 147 5.69 5.12 -3.15
N VAL A 148 4.66 4.80 -2.36
CA VAL A 148 4.55 5.30 -0.98
C VAL A 148 5.74 4.87 -0.11
N PRO A 149 6.18 3.59 -0.11
CA PRO A 149 7.38 3.21 0.62
C PRO A 149 8.61 3.97 0.14
N MET A 150 8.78 4.15 -1.18
CA MET A 150 9.92 4.87 -1.72
C MET A 150 9.95 6.34 -1.26
N MET A 151 8.81 7.04 -1.31
CA MET A 151 8.69 8.41 -0.81
C MET A 151 8.98 8.50 0.68
N TYR A 152 8.48 7.54 1.47
CA TYR A 152 8.74 7.47 2.91
C TYR A 152 10.24 7.36 3.21
N HIS A 153 10.98 6.52 2.48
CA HIS A 153 12.43 6.39 2.64
C HIS A 153 13.17 7.66 2.20
N ALA A 154 12.76 8.26 1.07
CA ALA A 154 13.35 9.50 0.59
C ALA A 154 13.21 10.63 1.61
N LEU A 155 12.05 10.75 2.27
CA LEU A 155 11.83 11.73 3.34
C LEU A 155 12.77 11.50 4.54
N TRP A 156 12.97 10.25 4.96
CA TRP A 156 13.94 9.93 6.01
C TRP A 156 15.36 10.35 5.63
N CYS A 157 15.79 10.09 4.39
CA CYS A 157 17.10 10.54 3.90
C CYS A 157 17.22 12.07 3.97
N CYS A 158 16.18 12.81 3.55
CA CYS A 158 16.16 14.26 3.66
C CYS A 158 16.29 14.75 5.12
N LEU A 159 15.58 14.13 6.06
CA LEU A 159 15.68 14.47 7.48
C LEU A 159 17.10 14.25 8.03
N HIS A 160 17.76 13.16 7.64
CA HIS A 160 19.15 12.91 8.02
C HIS A 160 20.12 13.94 7.46
N LEU A 161 19.96 14.32 6.19
CA LEU A 161 20.80 15.37 5.57
C LEU A 161 20.67 16.70 6.31
N VAL A 162 19.44 17.09 6.67
CA VAL A 162 19.19 18.32 7.43
C VAL A 162 19.78 18.23 8.84
N ALA A 163 19.61 17.11 9.54
CA ALA A 163 20.16 16.93 10.88
C ALA A 163 21.70 16.95 10.89
N LEU A 164 22.34 16.30 9.91
CA LEU A 164 23.79 16.32 9.76
C LEU A 164 24.33 17.74 9.54
N GLY A 165 23.62 18.57 8.77
CA GLY A 165 23.97 19.99 8.61
C GLY A 165 24.00 20.74 9.95
N GLY A 166 23.09 20.43 10.87
CA GLY A 166 23.07 21.02 12.22
C GLY A 166 24.25 20.58 13.10
N LEU A 167 24.65 19.31 13.00
CA LEU A 167 25.81 18.81 13.73
C LEU A 167 27.11 19.43 13.20
N LEU A 168 27.30 19.44 11.88
CA LEU A 168 28.52 19.91 11.22
C LEU A 168 28.75 21.42 11.35
N HIS A 169 27.68 22.22 11.52
CA HIS A 169 27.82 23.67 11.72
C HIS A 169 28.31 24.04 13.13
N THR A 170 28.41 23.07 14.05
CA THR A 170 28.82 23.30 15.45
C THR A 170 30.09 22.59 15.88
N SER A 171 30.66 21.78 15.00
CA SER A 171 32.01 21.19 15.10
C SER A 171 33.04 22.09 14.44
#